data_AF-A0A7X1KAJ3-F1
#
_entry.id   AF-A0A7X1KAJ3-F1
#
_cell.length_a   1.000
_cell.length_b   1.000
_cell.length_c   1.000
_cell.angle_alpha   90.00
_cell.angle_beta   90.00
_cell.angle_gamma   90.00
#
_symmetry.space_group_name_H-M   'P 1'
#
loop_
_entity.id
_entity.type
_entity.pdbx_description
1 polymer ?
#
loop_
_entity_poly.entity_id
_entity_poly.type
_entity_poly.pdbx_seq_one_letter_code
_entity_poly.pdbx_strand_id
1 'polypeptide(L)'
;MPAAEAPAGGKAAHYGAALYAALRAGRTIAPLIQQDASLTVDDAYAISLDFLGRRLADGERVVGKKIGVTSKAVQDMLGVHQPDFGFLTDWMHVDGPIDIAAKGLIAPRAEAEIAFILKSGLNGPGVTAADVIAATESIVPCFEIVDSRIDDWKIAIVDTVADNASCGVFVLGAERLDPAGLDLPGLHVAVTKNGAPLSEGYGHAVQGDPAQAVAWLANTLGAYGVTLDAGDVILSGSLVPLAPAVAGDTFALTLSDGDRAIGSCVARFA
;
A
#
# COMPACT_ATOMS: atom_id res chain seq x y z
N MET A 1 -7.87 -33.00 -32.31
CA MET A 1 -7.89 -32.29 -31.01
C MET A 1 -8.53 -30.95 -31.27
N PRO A 2 -9.68 -30.63 -30.65
CA PRO A 2 -10.32 -29.34 -30.88
C PRO A 2 -9.46 -28.24 -30.27
N ALA A 3 -9.33 -27.14 -31.00
CA ALA A 3 -8.63 -25.94 -30.57
C ALA A 3 -9.30 -25.38 -29.30
N ALA A 4 -8.48 -24.98 -28.32
CA ALA A 4 -8.95 -24.26 -27.15
C ALA A 4 -9.55 -22.92 -27.61
N GLU A 5 -10.85 -22.75 -27.39
CA GLU A 5 -11.53 -21.46 -27.54
C GLU A 5 -10.90 -20.45 -26.58
N ALA A 6 -10.60 -19.24 -27.09
CA ALA A 6 -10.21 -18.12 -26.25
C ALA A 6 -11.40 -17.75 -25.33
N PRO A 7 -11.21 -17.59 -24.01
CA PRO A 7 -12.34 -17.37 -23.11
C PRO A 7 -12.95 -15.98 -23.34
N ALA A 8 -14.28 -15.93 -23.45
CA ALA A 8 -15.07 -14.70 -23.30
C ALA A 8 -14.69 -14.02 -21.97
N GLY A 9 -14.39 -12.71 -21.99
CA GLY A 9 -13.71 -12.00 -20.91
C GLY A 9 -14.31 -12.24 -19.51
N GLY A 10 -13.54 -12.85 -18.62
CA GLY A 10 -13.97 -13.21 -17.26
C GLY A 10 -14.10 -12.02 -16.31
N LYS A 11 -14.55 -12.28 -15.07
CA LYS A 11 -14.74 -11.29 -13.99
C LYS A 11 -13.53 -10.34 -13.84
N ALA A 12 -12.32 -10.88 -13.86
CA ALA A 12 -11.07 -10.13 -13.79
C ALA A 12 -10.96 -9.04 -14.87
N ALA A 13 -11.15 -9.40 -16.14
CA ALA A 13 -11.07 -8.46 -17.25
C ALA A 13 -12.20 -7.41 -17.23
N HIS A 14 -13.40 -7.79 -16.79
CA HIS A 14 -14.54 -6.87 -16.69
C HIS A 14 -14.33 -5.80 -15.62
N TYR A 15 -14.09 -6.22 -14.36
CA TYR A 15 -13.94 -5.29 -13.25
C TYR A 15 -12.58 -4.58 -13.26
N GLY A 16 -11.52 -5.23 -13.74
CA GLY A 16 -10.20 -4.62 -13.90
C GLY A 16 -10.22 -3.49 -14.92
N ALA A 17 -10.92 -3.67 -16.05
CA ALA A 17 -11.15 -2.58 -17.01
C ALA A 17 -11.95 -1.42 -16.40
N ALA A 18 -12.98 -1.73 -15.60
CA ALA A 18 -13.83 -0.72 -14.97
C ALA A 18 -13.05 0.13 -13.95
N LEU A 19 -12.27 -0.49 -13.06
CA LEU A 19 -11.42 0.20 -12.10
C LEU A 19 -10.31 1.00 -12.77
N TYR A 20 -9.68 0.44 -13.80
CA TYR A 20 -8.69 1.17 -14.60
C TYR A 20 -9.29 2.40 -15.28
N ALA A 21 -10.47 2.28 -15.89
CA ALA A 21 -11.17 3.42 -16.49
C ALA A 21 -11.59 4.47 -15.44
N ALA A 22 -11.96 4.03 -14.23
CA ALA A 22 -12.28 4.91 -13.11
C ALA A 22 -11.05 5.72 -12.66
N LEU A 23 -9.90 5.05 -12.49
CA LEU A 23 -8.60 5.68 -12.20
C LEU A 23 -8.26 6.74 -13.26
N ARG A 24 -8.28 6.38 -14.55
CA ARG A 24 -7.88 7.29 -15.63
C ARG A 24 -8.83 8.48 -15.81
N ALA A 25 -10.09 8.33 -15.40
CA ALA A 25 -11.08 9.39 -15.48
C ALA A 25 -11.22 10.21 -14.18
N GLY A 26 -10.49 9.88 -13.10
CA GLY A 26 -10.60 10.57 -11.82
C GLY A 26 -12.01 10.52 -11.23
N ARG A 27 -12.69 9.37 -11.36
CA ARG A 27 -14.08 9.17 -10.87
C ARG A 27 -14.22 7.86 -10.12
N THR A 28 -15.25 7.76 -9.30
CA THR A 28 -15.59 6.52 -8.61
C THR A 28 -16.57 5.65 -9.41
N ILE A 29 -16.72 4.40 -8.94
CA ILE A 29 -17.74 3.45 -9.32
C ILE A 29 -18.40 2.86 -8.07
N ALA A 30 -19.60 2.30 -8.23
CA ALA A 30 -20.28 1.59 -7.15
C ALA A 30 -19.42 0.42 -6.63
N PRO A 31 -19.52 0.03 -5.34
CA PRO A 31 -18.80 -1.12 -4.80
C PRO A 31 -19.00 -2.37 -5.65
N LEU A 32 -17.91 -3.06 -5.98
CA LEU A 32 -17.94 -4.25 -6.83
C LEU A 32 -18.76 -5.37 -6.19
N ILE A 33 -18.65 -5.54 -4.87
CA ILE A 33 -19.43 -6.55 -4.14
C ILE A 33 -20.94 -6.30 -4.18
N GLN A 34 -21.37 -5.06 -4.39
CA GLN A 34 -22.80 -4.72 -4.59
C GLN A 34 -23.25 -4.99 -6.03
N GLN A 35 -22.34 -4.91 -6.99
CA GLN A 35 -22.60 -5.24 -8.40
C GLN A 35 -22.63 -6.75 -8.64
N ASP A 36 -21.74 -7.49 -7.97
CA ASP A 36 -21.68 -8.96 -7.98
C ASP A 36 -21.30 -9.48 -6.58
N ALA A 37 -22.31 -9.91 -5.84
CA ALA A 37 -22.16 -10.48 -4.50
C ALA A 37 -21.45 -11.84 -4.48
N SER A 38 -21.15 -12.45 -5.63
CA SER A 38 -20.41 -13.70 -5.73
C SER A 38 -18.89 -13.51 -5.82
N LEU A 39 -18.40 -12.27 -5.84
CA LEU A 39 -16.97 -11.98 -5.84
C LEU A 39 -16.30 -12.46 -4.55
N THR A 40 -15.22 -13.20 -4.73
CA THR A 40 -14.34 -13.70 -3.67
C THR A 40 -13.08 -12.84 -3.55
N VAL A 41 -12.28 -13.07 -2.50
CA VAL A 41 -10.96 -12.44 -2.37
C VAL A 41 -10.02 -12.90 -3.50
N ASP A 42 -10.12 -14.14 -3.95
CA ASP A 42 -9.34 -14.65 -5.09
C ASP A 42 -9.74 -13.95 -6.40
N ASP A 43 -11.04 -13.73 -6.61
CA ASP A 43 -11.52 -12.90 -7.73
C ASP A 43 -10.95 -11.48 -7.63
N ALA A 44 -10.93 -10.89 -6.43
CA ALA A 44 -10.41 -9.55 -6.21
C ALA A 44 -8.92 -9.43 -6.56
N TYR A 45 -8.10 -10.41 -6.17
CA TYR A 45 -6.69 -10.44 -6.59
C TYR A 45 -6.53 -10.61 -8.10
N ALA A 46 -7.35 -11.46 -8.74
CA ALA A 46 -7.34 -11.59 -10.20
C ALA A 46 -7.74 -10.28 -10.91
N ILE A 47 -8.71 -9.53 -10.36
CA ILE A 47 -9.11 -8.20 -10.84
C ILE A 47 -7.97 -7.20 -10.67
N SER A 48 -7.31 -7.19 -9.52
CA SER A 48 -6.16 -6.32 -9.22
C SER A 48 -4.99 -6.57 -10.19
N LEU A 49 -4.72 -7.83 -10.54
CA LEU A 49 -3.70 -8.19 -11.53
C LEU A 49 -4.07 -7.75 -12.95
N ASP A 50 -5.34 -7.85 -13.37
CA ASP A 50 -5.79 -7.30 -14.67
C ASP A 50 -5.65 -5.77 -14.69
N PHE A 51 -6.05 -5.10 -13.61
CA PHE A 51 -5.88 -3.66 -13.44
C PHE A 51 -4.40 -3.25 -13.52
N LEU A 52 -3.51 -3.92 -12.78
CA LEU A 52 -2.07 -3.69 -12.87
C LEU A 52 -1.56 -3.91 -14.30
N GLY A 53 -1.95 -5.00 -14.96
CA GLY A 53 -1.54 -5.31 -16.33
C GLY A 53 -1.83 -4.18 -17.32
N ARG A 54 -2.94 -3.45 -17.13
CA ARG A 54 -3.28 -2.27 -17.93
C ARG A 54 -2.36 -1.09 -17.64
N ARG A 55 -2.02 -0.84 -16.37
CA ARG A 55 -1.06 0.20 -15.98
C ARG A 55 0.34 -0.09 -16.56
N LEU A 56 0.76 -1.36 -16.56
CA LEU A 56 2.01 -1.79 -17.19
C LEU A 56 1.98 -1.61 -18.71
N ALA A 57 0.83 -1.83 -19.35
CA ALA A 57 0.65 -1.57 -20.78
C ALA A 57 0.77 -0.08 -21.15
N ASP A 58 0.52 0.84 -20.19
CA ASP A 58 0.78 2.27 -20.33
C ASP A 58 2.26 2.65 -20.10
N GLY A 59 3.11 1.69 -19.74
CA GLY A 59 4.53 1.89 -19.51
C GLY A 59 4.93 2.14 -18.06
N GLU A 60 4.01 2.03 -17.09
CA GLU A 60 4.36 2.03 -15.67
C GLU A 60 5.18 0.78 -15.32
N ARG A 61 6.04 0.87 -14.30
CA ARG A 61 6.85 -0.25 -13.82
C ARG A 61 6.58 -0.50 -12.35
N VAL A 62 6.44 -1.76 -11.96
CA VAL A 62 6.40 -2.13 -10.53
C VAL A 62 7.74 -1.77 -9.89
N VAL A 63 7.69 -1.05 -8.78
CA VAL A 63 8.86 -0.66 -7.97
C VAL A 63 8.74 -1.11 -6.51
N GLY A 64 7.66 -1.82 -6.19
CA GLY A 64 7.37 -2.13 -4.81
C GLY A 64 5.99 -2.71 -4.60
N LYS A 65 5.67 -2.94 -3.33
CA LYS A 65 4.40 -3.48 -2.86
C LYS A 65 4.04 -2.82 -1.54
N LYS A 66 2.75 -2.82 -1.19
CA LYS A 66 2.26 -2.28 0.08
C LYS A 66 1.39 -3.29 0.79
N ILE A 67 1.29 -3.15 2.10
CA ILE A 67 0.48 -4.02 2.96
C ILE A 67 -0.58 -3.15 3.62
N GLY A 68 -1.86 -3.42 3.33
CA GLY A 68 -2.96 -2.76 4.02
C GLY A 68 -3.59 -3.68 5.06
N VAL A 69 -4.56 -3.15 5.80
CA VAL A 69 -5.36 -3.94 6.77
C VAL A 69 -4.49 -4.68 7.79
N THR A 70 -3.41 -4.03 8.26
CA THR A 70 -2.41 -4.63 9.16
C THR A 70 -2.82 -4.59 10.63
N SER A 71 -3.76 -3.72 11.00
CA SER A 71 -4.25 -3.63 12.38
C SER A 71 -5.47 -4.51 12.62
N LYS A 72 -5.54 -5.11 13.81
CA LYS A 72 -6.68 -5.96 14.21
C LYS A 72 -8.02 -5.23 14.15
N ALA A 73 -8.04 -3.94 14.49
CA ALA A 73 -9.25 -3.12 14.45
C ALA A 73 -9.79 -2.95 13.01
N VAL A 74 -8.91 -2.71 12.03
CA VAL A 74 -9.31 -2.60 10.62
C VAL A 74 -9.71 -3.97 10.06
N GLN A 75 -9.00 -5.04 10.45
CA GLN A 75 -9.38 -6.42 10.10
C GLN A 75 -10.79 -6.76 10.61
N ASP A 76 -11.10 -6.43 11.86
CA ASP A 76 -12.43 -6.65 12.46
C ASP A 76 -13.51 -5.81 11.77
N MET A 77 -13.21 -4.54 11.46
CA MET A 77 -14.12 -3.65 10.72
C MET A 77 -14.48 -4.19 9.34
N LEU A 78 -13.51 -4.78 8.62
CA LEU A 78 -13.71 -5.36 7.29
C LEU A 78 -14.14 -6.83 7.34
N GLY A 79 -14.26 -7.43 8.52
CA GLY A 79 -14.65 -8.84 8.69
C GLY A 79 -13.62 -9.82 8.13
N VAL A 80 -12.33 -9.45 8.15
CA VAL A 80 -11.22 -10.28 7.66
C VAL A 80 -10.28 -10.69 8.78
N HIS A 81 -9.45 -11.68 8.51
CA HIS A 81 -8.50 -12.24 9.48
C HIS A 81 -7.06 -12.27 8.96
N GLN A 82 -6.81 -11.57 7.85
CA GLN A 82 -5.50 -11.40 7.25
C GLN A 82 -5.39 -10.01 6.61
N PRO A 83 -4.17 -9.47 6.46
CA PRO A 83 -3.91 -8.26 5.70
C PRO A 83 -4.24 -8.41 4.21
N ASP A 84 -4.27 -7.29 3.48
CA ASP A 84 -4.25 -7.26 2.02
C ASP A 84 -2.90 -6.74 1.49
N PHE A 85 -2.74 -6.77 0.17
CA PHE A 85 -1.58 -6.16 -0.47
C PHE A 85 -1.93 -5.49 -1.79
N GLY A 86 -1.09 -4.53 -2.17
CA GLY A 86 -1.15 -3.83 -3.45
C GLY A 86 0.23 -3.68 -4.08
N PHE A 87 0.24 -3.32 -5.36
CA PHE A 87 1.43 -3.09 -6.16
C PHE A 87 1.72 -1.60 -6.26
N LEU A 88 2.97 -1.23 -6.05
CA LEU A 88 3.47 0.14 -6.20
C LEU A 88 4.17 0.26 -7.55
N THR A 89 3.86 1.33 -8.27
CA THR A 89 4.50 1.64 -9.56
C THR A 89 5.36 2.89 -9.46
N ASP A 90 6.30 3.06 -10.39
CA ASP A 90 7.14 4.26 -10.47
C ASP A 90 6.30 5.55 -10.66
N TRP A 91 5.17 5.48 -11.34
CA TRP A 91 4.22 6.60 -11.44
C TRP A 91 3.66 7.06 -10.09
N MET A 92 3.54 6.16 -9.12
CA MET A 92 2.98 6.45 -7.80
C MET A 92 3.98 7.15 -6.86
N HIS A 93 5.29 7.07 -7.14
CA HIS A 93 6.27 7.78 -6.34
C HIS A 93 6.21 9.29 -6.62
N VAL A 94 6.26 10.10 -5.56
CA VAL A 94 6.22 11.57 -5.67
C VAL A 94 7.43 12.20 -5.01
N ASP A 95 8.29 12.77 -5.86
CA ASP A 95 9.40 13.62 -5.46
C ASP A 95 8.92 15.10 -5.45
N GLY A 96 8.32 15.54 -4.34
CA GLY A 96 7.86 16.92 -4.15
C GLY A 96 6.38 17.05 -3.77
N PRO A 97 5.73 18.20 -4.09
CA PRO A 97 4.30 18.37 -3.84
C PRO A 97 3.46 17.38 -4.64
N ILE A 98 2.48 16.77 -3.97
CA ILE A 98 1.46 15.91 -4.55
C ILE A 98 0.40 16.81 -5.17
N ASP A 99 0.44 16.95 -6.49
CA ASP A 99 -0.64 17.56 -7.26
C ASP A 99 -1.79 16.55 -7.39
N ILE A 100 -2.90 16.83 -6.69
CA ILE A 100 -4.06 15.94 -6.62
C ILE A 100 -4.64 15.69 -8.02
N ALA A 101 -4.74 16.75 -8.83
CA ALA A 101 -5.33 16.66 -10.15
C ALA A 101 -4.41 15.93 -11.14
N ALA A 102 -3.11 16.27 -11.15
CA ALA A 102 -2.14 15.63 -12.03
C ALA A 102 -1.92 14.14 -11.70
N LYS A 103 -2.08 13.76 -10.43
CA LYS A 103 -2.05 12.35 -10.00
C LYS A 103 -3.41 11.66 -10.10
N GLY A 104 -4.48 12.38 -10.44
CA GLY A 104 -5.83 11.83 -10.59
C GLY A 104 -6.40 11.28 -9.28
N LEU A 105 -6.00 11.82 -8.14
CA LEU A 105 -6.48 11.38 -6.83
C LEU A 105 -7.93 11.86 -6.62
N ILE A 106 -8.79 10.97 -6.15
CA ILE A 106 -10.24 11.18 -6.09
C ILE A 106 -10.67 11.62 -4.68
N ALA A 107 -10.31 10.84 -3.67
CA ALA A 107 -10.64 11.03 -2.26
C ALA A 107 -9.46 10.63 -1.37
N PRO A 108 -8.30 11.31 -1.50
CA PRO A 108 -7.06 10.86 -0.88
C PRO A 108 -7.08 10.93 0.65
N ARG A 109 -6.46 9.93 1.28
CA ARG A 109 -6.19 9.92 2.73
C ARG A 109 -4.73 9.59 2.97
N ALA A 110 -4.08 10.37 3.82
CA ALA A 110 -2.69 10.17 4.20
C ALA A 110 -2.58 9.21 5.38
N GLU A 111 -1.57 8.34 5.33
CA GLU A 111 -1.17 7.47 6.43
C GLU A 111 0.35 7.42 6.56
N ALA A 112 0.84 7.39 7.81
CA ALA A 112 2.27 7.37 8.11
C ALA A 112 2.74 5.93 8.29
N GLU A 113 3.78 5.58 7.54
CA GLU A 113 4.33 4.23 7.49
C GLU A 113 5.86 4.22 7.65
N ILE A 114 6.40 3.00 7.78
CA ILE A 114 7.82 2.72 7.62
C ILE A 114 7.98 1.92 6.32
N ALA A 115 8.75 2.44 5.37
CA ALA A 115 9.07 1.72 4.15
C ALA A 115 10.39 0.96 4.29
N PHE A 116 10.45 -0.24 3.74
CA PHE A 116 11.64 -1.06 3.63
C PHE A 116 12.17 -1.00 2.20
N ILE A 117 13.44 -0.62 2.04
CA ILE A 117 14.13 -0.63 0.75
C ILE A 117 14.99 -1.89 0.70
N LEU A 118 14.69 -2.83 -0.19
CA LEU A 118 15.37 -4.12 -0.24
C LEU A 118 16.70 -4.03 -1.02
N LYS A 119 17.77 -4.63 -0.50
CA LYS A 119 19.04 -4.85 -1.23
C LYS A 119 19.15 -6.24 -1.86
N SER A 120 18.33 -7.19 -1.42
CA SER A 120 18.26 -8.53 -1.96
C SER A 120 16.81 -9.03 -1.96
N GLY A 121 16.50 -9.96 -2.85
CA GLY A 121 15.15 -10.51 -2.93
C GLY A 121 14.75 -11.38 -1.73
N LEU A 122 13.46 -11.47 -1.48
CA LEU A 122 12.81 -12.36 -0.53
C LEU A 122 11.79 -13.22 -1.28
N ASN A 123 11.89 -14.54 -1.12
CA ASN A 123 11.02 -15.50 -1.78
C ASN A 123 10.41 -16.44 -0.73
N GLY A 124 9.09 -16.39 -0.61
CA GLY A 124 8.34 -17.29 0.25
C GLY A 124 8.10 -18.68 -0.36
N PRO A 125 7.61 -19.64 0.43
CA PRO A 125 7.31 -19.53 1.86
C PRO A 125 8.54 -19.73 2.76
N GLY A 126 8.40 -19.38 4.05
CA GLY A 126 9.42 -19.58 5.08
C GLY A 126 10.29 -18.35 5.38
N VAL A 127 9.99 -17.19 4.77
CA VAL A 127 10.64 -15.92 5.08
C VAL A 127 10.27 -15.50 6.51
N THR A 128 11.26 -15.14 7.29
CA THR A 128 11.11 -14.64 8.67
C THR A 128 11.40 -13.14 8.75
N ALA A 129 11.01 -12.48 9.84
CA ALA A 129 11.41 -11.09 10.08
C ALA A 129 12.94 -10.90 10.09
N ALA A 130 13.71 -11.87 10.57
CA ALA A 130 15.16 -11.80 10.53
C ALA A 130 15.71 -11.78 9.08
N ASP A 131 15.10 -12.56 8.18
CA ASP A 131 15.45 -12.55 6.76
C ASP A 131 15.11 -11.19 6.12
N VAL A 132 13.96 -10.60 6.50
CA VAL A 132 13.58 -9.24 6.07
C VAL A 132 14.64 -8.22 6.47
N ILE A 133 15.05 -8.20 7.74
CA ILE A 133 16.09 -7.28 8.23
C ILE A 133 17.40 -7.49 7.44
N ALA A 134 17.81 -8.74 7.24
CA ALA A 134 19.02 -9.06 6.49
C ALA A 134 18.95 -8.59 5.02
N ALA A 135 17.78 -8.74 4.39
CA ALA A 135 17.53 -8.37 3.00
C ALA A 135 17.27 -6.87 2.78
N THR A 136 17.07 -6.10 3.85
CA THR A 136 16.77 -4.66 3.80
C THR A 136 18.06 -3.86 3.73
N GLU A 137 18.16 -2.94 2.78
CA GLU A 137 19.24 -1.95 2.69
C GLU A 137 19.07 -0.88 3.75
N SER A 138 17.86 -0.34 3.84
CA SER A 138 17.48 0.69 4.80
C SER A 138 15.98 0.72 4.99
N ILE A 139 15.54 1.25 6.13
CA ILE A 139 14.17 1.69 6.33
C ILE A 139 14.09 3.21 6.23
N VAL A 140 12.93 3.71 5.82
CA VAL A 140 12.67 5.15 5.68
C VAL A 140 11.29 5.47 6.22
N PRO A 141 11.11 6.59 6.95
CA PRO A 141 9.77 7.11 7.20
C PRO A 141 9.10 7.49 5.89
N CYS A 142 7.80 7.23 5.74
CA CYS A 142 7.08 7.56 4.52
C CYS A 142 5.61 7.88 4.77
N PHE A 143 5.00 8.55 3.79
CA PHE A 143 3.55 8.65 3.70
C PHE A 143 3.06 7.77 2.54
N GLU A 144 2.10 6.90 2.82
CA GLU A 144 1.20 6.42 1.77
C GLU A 144 0.00 7.37 1.69
N ILE A 145 -0.38 7.73 0.47
CA ILE A 145 -1.63 8.44 0.20
C ILE A 145 -2.55 7.43 -0.49
N VAL A 146 -3.40 6.78 0.29
CA VAL A 146 -4.41 5.88 -0.25
C VAL A 146 -5.51 6.68 -0.93
N ASP A 147 -6.09 6.08 -1.96
CA ASP A 147 -7.17 6.66 -2.75
C ASP A 147 -8.10 5.57 -3.24
N SER A 148 -9.41 5.83 -3.21
CA SER A 148 -10.44 4.84 -3.53
C SER A 148 -11.15 5.20 -4.83
N ARG A 149 -11.20 4.26 -5.78
CA ARG A 149 -12.06 4.34 -6.98
C ARG A 149 -13.49 3.86 -6.68
N ILE A 150 -13.79 3.49 -5.44
CA ILE A 150 -15.11 3.05 -4.98
C ILE A 150 -15.83 4.20 -4.29
N ASP A 151 -17.12 4.37 -4.61
CA ASP A 151 -17.99 5.44 -4.10
C ASP A 151 -17.90 5.59 -2.58
N ASP A 152 -17.65 6.83 -2.13
CA ASP A 152 -17.66 7.25 -0.72
C ASP A 152 -16.77 6.41 0.23
N TRP A 153 -15.75 5.71 -0.27
CA TRP A 153 -14.99 4.74 0.53
C TRP A 153 -15.86 3.63 1.16
N LYS A 154 -17.02 3.31 0.56
CA LYS A 154 -17.92 2.23 1.01
C LYS A 154 -17.40 0.87 0.54
N ILE A 155 -16.20 0.52 1.01
CA ILE A 155 -15.44 -0.67 0.61
C ILE A 155 -15.69 -1.84 1.56
N ALA A 156 -15.85 -3.04 1.00
CA ALA A 156 -15.55 -4.31 1.64
C ALA A 156 -14.14 -4.78 1.23
N ILE A 157 -13.66 -5.90 1.79
CA ILE A 157 -12.33 -6.44 1.45
C ILE A 157 -12.14 -6.67 -0.05
N VAL A 158 -13.17 -7.21 -0.72
CA VAL A 158 -13.15 -7.47 -2.16
C VAL A 158 -12.91 -6.18 -2.93
N ASP A 159 -13.55 -5.09 -2.51
CA ASP A 159 -13.47 -3.81 -3.20
C ASP A 159 -12.07 -3.21 -3.08
N THR A 160 -11.49 -3.18 -1.88
CA THR A 160 -10.12 -2.65 -1.68
C THR A 160 -9.08 -3.51 -2.37
N VAL A 161 -9.15 -4.85 -2.26
CA VAL A 161 -8.18 -5.75 -2.90
C VAL A 161 -8.23 -5.60 -4.41
N ALA A 162 -9.43 -5.61 -5.01
CA ALA A 162 -9.62 -5.43 -6.44
C ALA A 162 -9.11 -4.06 -6.91
N ASP A 163 -9.32 -3.03 -6.09
CA ASP A 163 -8.84 -1.67 -6.31
C ASP A 163 -7.36 -1.48 -5.90
N ASN A 164 -6.53 -2.52 -6.07
CA ASN A 164 -5.10 -2.51 -5.77
C ASN A 164 -4.80 -2.02 -4.33
N ALA A 165 -5.50 -2.57 -3.34
CA ALA A 165 -5.46 -2.17 -1.93
C ALA A 165 -5.64 -0.65 -1.71
N SER A 166 -6.45 0.00 -2.54
CA SER A 166 -6.67 1.46 -2.51
C SER A 166 -5.37 2.28 -2.64
N CYS A 167 -4.34 1.77 -3.34
CA CYS A 167 -3.10 2.53 -3.57
C CYS A 167 -3.40 3.82 -4.36
N GLY A 168 -2.93 4.97 -3.86
CA GLY A 168 -2.88 6.23 -4.61
C GLY A 168 -1.45 6.56 -5.02
N VAL A 169 -0.73 7.26 -4.14
CA VAL A 169 0.67 7.66 -4.33
C VAL A 169 1.46 7.50 -3.02
N PHE A 170 2.78 7.59 -3.07
CA PHE A 170 3.61 7.55 -1.86
C PHE A 170 4.78 8.52 -1.92
N VAL A 171 5.22 8.95 -0.74
CA VAL A 171 6.36 9.86 -0.53
C VAL A 171 7.32 9.23 0.45
N LEU A 172 8.60 9.17 0.10
CA LEU A 172 9.65 8.66 0.96
C LEU A 172 10.41 9.81 1.64
N GLY A 173 10.74 9.62 2.92
CA GLY A 173 11.69 10.46 3.63
C GLY A 173 13.10 10.36 3.04
N ALA A 174 13.94 11.33 3.41
CA ALA A 174 15.31 11.40 2.89
C ALA A 174 16.28 10.53 3.69
N GLU A 175 16.02 10.36 4.99
CA GLU A 175 16.87 9.56 5.87
C GLU A 175 16.82 8.09 5.48
N ARG A 176 17.99 7.44 5.46
CA ARG A 176 18.15 6.00 5.21
C ARG A 176 18.69 5.39 6.49
N LEU A 177 17.85 4.63 7.18
CA LEU A 177 18.15 4.09 8.51
C LEU A 177 18.51 2.61 8.38
N ASP A 178 19.59 2.20 9.03
CA ASP A 178 19.92 0.78 9.14
C ASP A 178 18.89 0.13 10.08
N PRO A 179 18.08 -0.85 9.61
CA PRO A 179 17.17 -1.56 10.49
C PRO A 179 17.91 -2.42 11.52
N ALA A 180 19.17 -2.79 11.27
CA ALA A 180 19.96 -3.57 12.21
C ALA A 180 20.33 -2.73 13.43
N GLY A 181 19.65 -3.00 14.55
CA GLY A 181 19.86 -2.32 15.83
C GLY A 181 18.74 -1.37 16.25
N LEU A 182 17.66 -1.28 15.47
CA LEU A 182 16.44 -0.58 15.87
C LEU A 182 15.42 -1.56 16.45
N ASP A 183 14.72 -1.14 17.50
CA ASP A 183 13.51 -1.81 17.98
C ASP A 183 12.31 -1.37 17.12
N LEU A 184 12.11 -2.00 15.95
CA LEU A 184 11.06 -1.61 15.00
C LEU A 184 9.66 -1.56 15.64
N PRO A 185 9.24 -2.54 16.47
CA PRO A 185 7.98 -2.45 17.23
C PRO A 185 7.88 -1.21 18.14
N GLY A 186 9.00 -0.77 18.70
CA GLY A 186 9.11 0.36 19.62
C GLY A 186 9.27 1.74 18.94
N LEU A 187 9.54 1.79 17.64
CA LEU A 187 9.65 3.06 16.91
C LEU A 187 8.34 3.85 17.01
N HIS A 188 8.44 5.11 17.43
CA HIS A 188 7.31 6.02 17.57
C HIS A 188 7.21 6.94 16.37
N VAL A 189 5.99 7.16 15.88
CA VAL A 189 5.70 8.16 14.86
C VAL A 189 4.77 9.22 15.42
N ALA A 190 5.11 10.49 15.19
CA ALA A 190 4.24 11.63 15.47
C ALA A 190 3.93 12.34 14.15
N VAL A 191 2.64 12.57 13.88
CA VAL A 191 2.15 13.21 12.66
C VAL A 191 1.51 14.55 12.99
N THR A 192 1.85 15.56 12.20
CA THR A 192 1.17 16.85 12.19
C THR A 192 0.47 17.08 10.86
N LYS A 193 -0.63 17.83 10.91
CA LYS A 193 -1.34 18.35 9.75
C LYS A 193 -1.40 19.87 9.87
N ASN A 194 -0.84 20.57 8.88
CA ASN A 194 -0.78 22.04 8.84
C ASN A 194 -0.14 22.64 10.10
N GLY A 195 0.88 21.96 10.65
CA GLY A 195 1.61 22.36 11.85
C GLY A 195 0.92 22.02 13.18
N ALA A 196 -0.30 21.48 13.17
CA ALA A 196 -0.99 21.02 14.37
C ALA A 196 -0.80 19.50 14.57
N PRO A 197 -0.62 19.01 15.81
CA PRO A 197 -0.64 17.59 16.10
C PRO A 197 -1.92 16.92 15.57
N LEU A 198 -1.76 15.81 14.86
CA LEU A 198 -2.86 15.06 14.27
C LEU A 198 -3.01 13.69 14.92
N SER A 199 -1.94 12.90 14.94
CA SER A 199 -1.95 11.53 15.42
C SER A 199 -0.55 11.07 15.82
N GLU A 200 -0.49 10.01 16.61
CA GLU A 200 0.75 9.32 16.94
C GLU A 200 0.52 7.81 17.00
N GLY A 201 1.59 7.05 16.85
CA GLY A 201 1.54 5.60 16.81
C GLY A 201 2.92 4.97 16.98
N TYR A 202 2.96 3.64 16.96
CA TYR A 202 4.18 2.87 17.13
C TYR A 202 4.26 1.76 16.10
N GLY A 203 5.46 1.28 15.79
CA GLY A 203 5.67 0.21 14.81
C GLY A 203 4.86 -1.06 15.12
N HIS A 204 4.65 -1.39 16.39
CA HIS A 204 3.85 -2.56 16.77
C HIS A 204 2.36 -2.48 16.39
N ALA A 205 1.86 -1.31 15.97
CA ALA A 205 0.52 -1.19 15.40
C ALA A 205 0.37 -2.02 14.11
N VAL A 206 1.49 -2.28 13.43
CA VAL A 206 1.58 -3.04 12.18
C VAL A 206 1.91 -4.49 12.50
N GLN A 207 0.88 -5.35 12.63
CA GLN A 207 1.04 -6.78 12.93
C GLN A 207 1.96 -7.11 14.12
N GLY A 208 2.11 -6.20 15.09
CA GLY A 208 3.05 -6.35 16.21
C GLY A 208 4.50 -6.01 15.87
N ASP A 209 4.91 -6.10 14.60
CA ASP A 209 6.25 -5.76 14.12
C ASP A 209 6.20 -5.49 12.59
N PRO A 210 6.66 -4.32 12.12
CA PRO A 210 6.72 -4.00 10.69
C PRO A 210 7.49 -5.03 9.85
N ALA A 211 8.56 -5.64 10.38
CA ALA A 211 9.31 -6.67 9.66
C ALA A 211 8.53 -7.99 9.53
N GLN A 212 7.65 -8.29 10.49
CA GLN A 212 6.74 -9.45 10.39
C GLN A 212 5.69 -9.23 9.30
N ALA A 213 5.22 -7.99 9.12
CA ALA A 213 4.31 -7.68 8.02
C ALA A 213 4.97 -7.91 6.66
N VAL A 214 6.22 -7.47 6.47
CA VAL A 214 6.97 -7.72 5.22
C VAL A 214 7.22 -9.22 5.02
N ALA A 215 7.53 -9.97 6.08
CA ALA A 215 7.68 -11.42 6.00
C ALA A 215 6.36 -12.11 5.61
N TRP A 216 5.23 -11.68 6.17
CA TRP A 216 3.90 -12.14 5.77
C TRP A 216 3.66 -11.89 4.28
N LEU A 217 4.01 -10.70 3.77
CA LEU A 217 3.84 -10.35 2.37
C LEU A 217 4.66 -11.29 1.46
N ALA A 218 5.95 -11.48 1.76
CA ALA A 218 6.83 -12.35 0.99
C ALA A 218 6.32 -13.80 0.96
N ASN A 219 5.82 -14.30 2.08
CA ASN A 219 5.25 -15.64 2.19
C ASN A 219 3.94 -15.80 1.43
N THR A 220 3.07 -14.78 1.50
CA THR A 220 1.77 -14.77 0.83
C THR A 220 1.95 -14.71 -0.69
N LEU A 221 2.79 -13.80 -1.18
CA LEU A 221 3.09 -13.66 -2.61
C LEU A 221 3.88 -14.85 -3.18
N GLY A 222 4.80 -15.43 -2.39
CA GLY A 222 5.58 -16.59 -2.80
C GLY A 222 4.70 -17.81 -3.12
N ALA A 223 3.55 -17.96 -2.45
CA ALA A 223 2.57 -19.00 -2.78
C ALA A 223 1.97 -18.85 -4.19
N TYR A 224 2.01 -17.64 -4.76
CA TYR A 224 1.58 -17.32 -6.12
C TYR A 224 2.76 -17.16 -7.10
N GLY A 225 3.99 -17.49 -6.68
CA GLY A 225 5.20 -17.36 -7.50
C GLY A 225 5.65 -15.91 -7.70
N VAL A 226 5.17 -14.97 -6.87
CA VAL A 226 5.58 -13.57 -6.90
C VAL A 226 6.65 -13.33 -5.82
N THR A 227 7.77 -12.71 -6.19
CA THR A 227 8.88 -12.40 -5.30
C THR A 227 8.87 -10.93 -4.86
N LEU A 228 9.53 -10.65 -3.74
CA LEU A 228 10.02 -9.31 -3.45
C LEU A 228 11.45 -9.23 -3.96
N ASP A 229 11.76 -8.26 -4.81
CA ASP A 229 13.03 -8.20 -5.53
C ASP A 229 13.99 -7.17 -4.92
N ALA A 230 15.27 -7.27 -5.26
CA ALA A 230 16.23 -6.23 -4.90
C ALA A 230 15.84 -4.88 -5.53
N GLY A 231 15.84 -3.82 -4.73
CA GLY A 231 15.41 -2.48 -5.11
C GLY A 231 13.92 -2.22 -4.88
N ASP A 232 13.11 -3.22 -4.52
CA ASP A 232 11.71 -3.00 -4.17
C ASP A 232 11.57 -2.09 -2.94
N VAL A 233 10.58 -1.21 -3.00
CA VAL A 233 10.04 -0.47 -1.85
C VAL A 233 8.87 -1.24 -1.26
N ILE A 234 8.92 -1.59 0.02
CA ILE A 234 7.81 -2.23 0.72
C ILE A 234 7.23 -1.28 1.76
N LEU A 235 5.99 -0.83 1.56
CA LEU A 235 5.25 -0.05 2.56
C LEU A 235 4.63 -1.03 3.57
N SER A 236 5.07 -0.98 4.83
CA SER A 236 4.79 -2.04 5.81
C SER A 236 3.35 -2.07 6.32
N GLY A 237 2.60 -0.99 6.10
CA GLY A 237 1.29 -0.72 6.68
C GLY A 237 1.33 0.42 7.69
N SER A 238 0.16 1.03 7.89
CA SER A 238 0.03 2.25 8.68
C SER A 238 0.25 2.08 10.17
N LEU A 239 0.98 3.04 10.74
CA LEU A 239 1.21 3.17 12.18
C LEU A 239 0.12 4.02 12.87
N VAL A 240 -0.68 4.78 12.09
CA VAL A 240 -1.64 5.77 12.61
C VAL A 240 -2.98 5.72 11.85
N PRO A 241 -4.08 6.26 12.41
CA PRO A 241 -5.32 6.40 11.66
C PRO A 241 -5.15 7.24 10.40
N LEU A 242 -5.79 6.82 9.31
CA LEU A 242 -5.83 7.56 8.04
C LEU A 242 -6.50 8.92 8.23
N ALA A 243 -5.96 9.96 7.59
CA ALA A 243 -6.53 11.29 7.63
C ALA A 243 -6.81 11.83 6.22
N PRO A 244 -8.01 12.39 5.95
CA PRO A 244 -8.32 13.00 4.66
C PRO A 244 -7.34 14.12 4.31
N ALA A 245 -6.92 14.16 3.04
CA ALA A 245 -6.04 15.19 2.50
C ALA A 245 -6.75 15.99 1.40
N VAL A 246 -6.53 17.30 1.38
CA VAL A 246 -7.00 18.20 0.32
C VAL A 246 -5.87 19.11 -0.15
N ALA A 247 -6.05 19.75 -1.31
CA ALA A 247 -5.09 20.72 -1.82
C ALA A 247 -4.80 21.82 -0.78
N GLY A 248 -3.52 22.15 -0.62
CA GLY A 248 -3.02 23.08 0.41
C GLY A 248 -2.63 22.42 1.74
N ASP A 249 -3.01 21.17 2.00
CA ASP A 249 -2.58 20.47 3.21
C ASP A 249 -1.08 20.16 3.20
N THR A 250 -0.47 20.19 4.38
CA THR A 250 0.88 19.66 4.63
C THR A 250 0.82 18.68 5.78
N PHE A 251 1.21 17.45 5.50
CA PHE A 251 1.44 16.42 6.50
C PHE A 251 2.93 16.28 6.75
N ALA A 252 3.33 16.25 8.01
CA ALA A 252 4.71 16.00 8.39
C ALA A 252 4.74 14.92 9.46
N LEU A 253 5.58 13.91 9.26
CA LEU A 253 5.82 12.85 10.23
C LEU A 253 7.26 12.94 10.74
N THR A 254 7.43 12.67 12.03
CA THR A 254 8.72 12.45 12.68
C THR A 254 8.74 11.03 13.21
N LEU A 255 9.79 10.28 12.89
CA LEU A 255 10.06 8.95 13.40
C LEU A 255 11.13 9.03 14.50
N SER A 256 10.87 8.40 15.64
CA SER A 256 11.72 8.44 16.82
C SER A 256 12.01 7.05 17.37
N ASP A 257 13.20 6.89 17.93
CA ASP A 257 13.65 5.75 18.71
C ASP A 257 13.90 6.22 20.15
N GLY A 258 12.96 5.90 21.05
CA GLY A 258 12.83 6.57 22.35
C GLY A 258 12.65 8.09 22.17
N ASP A 259 13.45 8.88 22.89
CA ASP A 259 13.40 10.35 22.83
C ASP A 259 14.18 10.95 21.64
N ARG A 260 14.82 10.11 20.81
CA ARG A 260 15.67 10.57 19.69
C ARG A 260 14.89 10.52 18.38
N ALA A 261 14.67 11.67 17.77
CA ALA A 261 14.22 11.74 16.38
C ALA A 261 15.31 11.18 15.44
N ILE A 262 14.93 10.21 14.61
CA ILE A 262 15.85 9.51 13.69
C ILE A 262 15.51 9.73 12.22
N GLY A 263 14.29 10.15 11.88
CA GLY A 263 13.94 10.46 10.50
C GLY A 263 12.66 11.27 10.37
N SER A 264 12.41 11.78 9.17
CA SER A 264 11.22 12.57 8.89
C SER A 264 10.72 12.38 7.46
N CYS A 265 9.44 12.66 7.23
CA CYS A 265 8.87 12.73 5.88
C CYS A 265 7.80 13.81 5.85
N VAL A 266 7.68 14.49 4.69
CA VAL A 266 6.71 15.56 4.49
C VAL A 266 5.97 15.32 3.18
N ALA A 267 4.64 15.25 3.25
CA ALA A 267 3.74 15.21 2.11
C ALA A 267 3.01 16.56 2.01
N ARG A 268 3.23 17.29 0.92
CA ARG A 268 2.54 18.57 0.64
C ARG A 268 1.57 18.37 -0.50
N PHE A 269 0.34 18.86 -0.36
CA PHE A 269 -0.69 18.74 -1.38
C PHE A 269 -0.83 20.07 -2.13
N ALA A 270 -0.69 20.02 -3.46
CA ALA A 270 -0.88 21.15 -4.37
C ALA A 270 -2.25 21.09 -5.04
#